data_AF-A0A2S6C885-F1
#
_entry.id   AF-A0A2S6C885-F1
#
_cell.length_a   1.000
_cell.length_b   1.000
_cell.length_c   1.000
_cell.angle_alpha   90.00
_cell.angle_beta   90.00
_cell.angle_gamma   90.00
#
_symmetry.space_group_name_H-M   'P 1'
#
loop_
_entity.id
_entity.type
_entity.pdbx_description
1 polymer ?
#
loop_
_entity_poly.entity_id
_entity_poly.type
_entity_poly.pdbx_seq_one_letter_code
_entity_poly.pdbx_strand_id
1 'polypeptide(L)'
;MAVQNGIPFSPLETPSIFATKWFHKIDQHVTMADYQTNDAWVDWTTKGYELFMAFRKQGAALHFDQQTISAVPVACGRDGDKVGDAWNAAEKLRDVVNWSIDEGVQSLRHAGRSMPEVKYKFDILVDNVTLAIVDGTWDGEISKLSQKVIEKIKGAGDEGLQ
;
A
#
# COMPACT_ATOMS: atom_id res chain seq x y z
N MET A 1 -15.00 -43.56 6.85
CA MET A 1 -15.93 -42.48 7.26
C MET A 1 -15.20 -41.17 7.08
N ALA A 2 -15.73 -40.26 6.26
CA ALA A 2 -15.05 -39.02 5.90
C ALA A 2 -15.44 -37.88 6.86
N VAL A 3 -14.37 -37.27 7.38
CA VAL A 3 -14.15 -36.00 8.07
C VAL A 3 -15.24 -34.93 7.91
N GLN A 4 -15.74 -34.40 9.05
CA GLN A 4 -16.24 -33.03 9.16
C GLN A 4 -15.51 -32.33 10.31
N ASN A 5 -14.30 -31.85 10.04
CA ASN A 5 -13.66 -30.84 10.87
C ASN A 5 -14.20 -29.48 10.41
N GLY A 6 -15.39 -29.13 10.87
CA GLY A 6 -15.92 -27.78 10.74
C GLY A 6 -15.01 -26.81 11.49
N ILE A 7 -14.37 -25.89 10.78
CA ILE A 7 -13.63 -24.78 11.40
C ILE A 7 -14.67 -23.81 11.99
N PRO A 8 -14.68 -23.55 13.31
CA PRO A 8 -15.73 -22.77 13.95
C PRO A 8 -15.28 -21.33 14.22
N PHE A 9 -15.00 -20.53 13.19
CA PHE A 9 -14.83 -19.05 13.27
C PHE A 9 -14.90 -18.45 11.84
N SER A 10 -15.82 -17.57 11.39
CA SER A 10 -17.09 -17.02 11.89
C SER A 10 -17.85 -16.41 10.68
N PRO A 11 -19.20 -16.49 10.58
CA PRO A 11 -20.02 -15.93 9.49
C PRO A 11 -20.17 -14.39 9.51
N LEU A 12 -19.30 -13.66 10.21
CA LEU A 12 -19.39 -12.21 10.42
C LEU A 12 -18.50 -11.38 9.50
N GLU A 13 -17.44 -11.94 8.93
CA GLU A 13 -16.57 -11.21 8.01
C GLU A 13 -17.19 -11.29 6.60
N THR A 14 -17.98 -10.28 6.23
CA THR A 14 -18.52 -10.13 4.87
C THR A 14 -17.56 -9.31 4.01
N PRO A 15 -17.66 -9.36 2.67
CA PRO A 15 -16.90 -8.48 1.79
C PRO A 15 -17.00 -7.01 2.17
N SER A 16 -18.18 -6.56 2.58
CA SER A 16 -18.41 -5.18 3.02
C SER A 16 -17.65 -4.83 4.29
N ILE A 17 -17.72 -5.68 5.31
CA ILE A 17 -17.03 -5.45 6.58
C ILE A 17 -15.51 -5.47 6.37
N PHE A 18 -15.02 -6.42 5.58
CA PHE A 18 -13.61 -6.51 5.22
C PHE A 18 -13.15 -5.26 4.48
N ALA A 19 -13.85 -4.86 3.40
CA ALA A 19 -13.50 -3.70 2.59
C ALA A 19 -13.50 -2.42 3.42
N THR A 20 -14.52 -2.19 4.25
CA THR A 20 -14.59 -0.99 5.10
C THR A 20 -13.42 -0.91 6.10
N LYS A 21 -13.10 -2.02 6.79
CA LYS A 21 -11.97 -2.05 7.74
C LYS A 21 -10.65 -1.76 7.04
N TRP A 22 -10.42 -2.36 5.88
CA TRP A 22 -9.18 -2.19 5.13
C TRP A 22 -9.04 -0.81 4.53
N PHE A 23 -10.12 -0.28 3.94
CA PHE A 23 -10.13 1.10 3.45
C PHE A 23 -9.79 2.08 4.57
N HIS A 24 -10.38 1.90 5.76
CA HIS A 24 -10.09 2.76 6.91
C HIS A 24 -8.63 2.68 7.35
N LYS A 25 -8.03 1.48 7.40
CA LYS A 25 -6.61 1.32 7.72
C LYS A 25 -5.70 1.99 6.69
N ILE A 26 -6.04 1.86 5.40
CA ILE A 26 -5.28 2.51 4.31
C ILE A 26 -5.40 4.03 4.41
N ASP A 27 -6.61 4.56 4.62
CA ASP A 27 -6.85 5.99 4.80
C ASP A 27 -6.09 6.56 6.00
N GLN A 28 -6.12 5.89 7.14
CA GLN A 28 -5.31 6.25 8.32
C GLN A 28 -3.81 6.22 8.02
N HIS A 29 -3.33 5.18 7.35
CA HIS A 29 -1.92 5.08 7.00
C HIS A 29 -1.46 6.23 6.09
N VAL A 30 -2.25 6.58 5.08
CA VAL A 30 -1.96 7.67 4.14
C VAL A 30 -2.03 9.04 4.83
N THR A 31 -2.99 9.26 5.74
CA THR A 31 -3.15 10.54 6.44
C THR A 31 -2.14 10.79 7.55
N MET A 32 -1.55 9.72 8.12
CA MET A 32 -0.53 9.81 9.18
C MET A 32 0.91 9.81 8.64
N ALA A 33 1.10 10.07 7.34
CA ALA A 33 2.43 10.06 6.75
C ALA A 33 3.31 11.19 7.31
N ASP A 34 4.48 10.81 7.84
CA ASP A 34 5.52 11.73 8.26
C ASP A 34 6.75 11.56 7.36
N TYR A 35 6.96 12.54 6.48
CA TYR A 35 8.05 12.58 5.52
C TYR A 35 9.22 13.49 5.96
N GLN A 36 9.25 13.92 7.23
CA GLN A 36 10.27 14.86 7.70
C GLN A 36 11.66 14.24 7.83
N THR A 37 11.75 12.91 7.96
CA THR A 37 13.04 12.20 8.09
C THR A 37 13.08 10.97 7.20
N ASN A 38 14.28 10.58 6.77
CA ASN A 38 14.47 9.36 5.98
C ASN A 38 14.02 8.12 6.76
N ASP A 39 14.20 8.08 8.09
CA ASP A 39 13.77 6.94 8.91
C ASP A 39 12.24 6.82 8.96
N ALA A 40 11.54 7.92 9.24
CA ALA A 40 10.08 7.95 9.25
C ALA A 40 9.48 7.61 7.88
N TRP A 41 10.11 8.08 6.81
CA TRP A 41 9.71 7.76 5.45
C TRP A 41 9.93 6.28 5.09
N VAL A 42 11.08 5.67 5.45
CA VAL A 42 11.32 4.23 5.26
C VAL A 42 10.32 3.40 6.07
N ASP A 43 10.08 3.75 7.32
CA ASP A 43 9.13 3.06 8.20
C ASP A 43 7.69 3.19 7.65
N TRP A 44 7.32 4.35 7.13
CA TRP A 44 6.02 4.55 6.48
C TRP A 44 5.90 3.66 5.24
N THR A 45 6.89 3.66 4.36
CA THR A 45 6.88 2.85 3.13
C THR A 45 6.82 1.35 3.44
N THR A 46 7.57 0.92 4.46
CA THR A 46 7.57 -0.47 4.94
C THR A 46 6.18 -0.88 5.45
N LYS A 47 5.55 -0.05 6.29
CA LYS A 47 4.19 -0.31 6.76
C LYS A 47 3.18 -0.35 5.61
N GLY A 48 3.35 0.50 4.60
CA GLY A 48 2.50 0.48 3.41
C GLY A 48 2.58 -0.84 2.65
N TYR A 49 3.81 -1.34 2.44
CA TYR A 49 4.04 -2.67 1.86
C TYR A 49 3.38 -3.78 2.69
N GLU A 50 3.63 -3.81 4.00
CA GLU A 50 3.05 -4.82 4.90
C GLU A 50 1.52 -4.79 4.91
N LEU A 51 0.94 -3.59 4.90
CA LEU A 51 -0.50 -3.38 4.88
C LEU A 51 -1.14 -3.94 3.60
N PHE A 52 -0.54 -3.68 2.43
CA PHE A 52 -1.00 -4.23 1.16
C PHE A 52 -0.88 -5.76 1.11
N MET A 53 0.26 -6.30 1.56
CA MET A 53 0.48 -7.75 1.59
C MET A 53 -0.53 -8.45 2.51
N ALA A 54 -0.80 -7.86 3.67
CA ALA A 54 -1.80 -8.38 4.59
C ALA A 54 -3.23 -8.28 4.03
N PHE A 55 -3.56 -7.21 3.29
CA PHE A 55 -4.83 -7.10 2.56
C PHE A 55 -5.00 -8.25 1.57
N ARG A 56 -4.01 -8.50 0.71
CA ARG A 56 -4.07 -9.61 -0.26
C ARG A 56 -4.17 -10.98 0.41
N LYS A 57 -3.35 -11.22 1.44
CA LYS A 57 -3.31 -12.50 2.17
C LYS A 57 -4.64 -12.79 2.88
N GLN A 58 -5.21 -11.80 3.55
CA GLN A 58 -6.49 -11.97 4.24
C GLN A 58 -7.66 -12.07 3.26
N GLY A 59 -7.67 -11.29 2.18
CA GLY A 59 -8.67 -11.41 1.12
C GLY A 59 -8.67 -12.82 0.51
N ALA A 60 -7.50 -13.35 0.18
CA ALA A 60 -7.34 -14.71 -0.33
C ALA A 60 -7.82 -15.78 0.68
N ALA A 61 -7.48 -15.63 1.97
CA ALA A 61 -7.92 -16.57 3.02
C ALA A 61 -9.44 -16.58 3.24
N LEU A 62 -10.11 -15.46 2.92
CA LEU A 62 -11.56 -15.32 3.00
C LEU A 62 -12.26 -15.60 1.66
N HIS A 63 -11.51 -15.98 0.62
CA HIS A 63 -12.01 -16.17 -0.74
C HIS A 63 -12.69 -14.93 -1.33
N PHE A 64 -12.25 -13.73 -0.94
CA PHE A 64 -12.69 -12.48 -1.52
C PHE A 64 -11.76 -12.08 -2.66
N ASP A 65 -12.23 -12.26 -3.89
CA ASP A 65 -11.50 -11.84 -5.07
C ASP A 65 -11.60 -10.32 -5.31
N GLN A 66 -10.80 -9.85 -6.26
CA GLN A 66 -10.79 -8.44 -6.67
C GLN A 66 -12.20 -7.96 -7.07
N GLN A 67 -12.93 -8.74 -7.86
CA GLN A 67 -14.25 -8.36 -8.34
C GLN A 67 -15.23 -8.15 -7.19
N THR A 68 -15.19 -9.04 -6.20
CA THR A 68 -16.03 -8.99 -5.01
C THR A 68 -15.73 -7.74 -4.17
N ILE A 69 -14.46 -7.43 -3.94
CA ILE A 69 -14.07 -6.27 -3.12
C ILE A 69 -14.29 -4.95 -3.87
N SER A 70 -13.99 -4.88 -5.17
CA SER A 70 -14.22 -3.68 -5.98
C SER A 70 -15.71 -3.36 -6.15
N ALA A 71 -16.59 -4.35 -6.05
CA ALA A 71 -18.04 -4.14 -6.11
C ALA A 71 -18.63 -3.55 -4.81
N VAL A 72 -17.86 -3.51 -3.72
CA VAL A 72 -18.30 -2.91 -2.45
C VAL A 72 -17.93 -1.43 -2.44
N PRO A 73 -18.91 -0.51 -2.55
CA PRO A 73 -18.65 0.88 -2.27
C PRO A 73 -18.36 1.07 -0.78
N VAL A 74 -17.28 1.77 -0.47
CA VAL A 74 -16.90 2.18 0.87
C VAL A 74 -16.92 3.70 0.93
N ALA A 75 -17.75 4.24 1.81
CA ALA A 75 -17.72 5.66 2.15
C ALA A 75 -16.77 5.86 3.34
N CYS A 76 -15.77 6.74 3.20
CA CYS A 76 -14.93 7.15 4.31
C CYS A 76 -14.45 8.59 4.14
N GLY A 77 -14.36 9.31 5.26
CA GLY A 77 -14.07 10.75 5.31
C GLY A 77 -15.07 11.47 6.23
N ARG A 78 -14.70 12.66 6.71
CA ARG A 78 -15.52 13.46 7.65
C ARG A 78 -16.91 13.83 7.09
N ASP A 79 -17.04 13.83 5.77
CA ASP A 79 -18.25 14.26 5.05
C ASP A 79 -18.93 13.14 4.23
N GLY A 80 -18.47 11.88 4.29
CA GLY A 80 -19.15 10.75 3.62
C GLY A 80 -19.16 10.75 2.07
N ASP A 81 -18.72 11.83 1.42
CA ASP A 81 -18.92 12.05 -0.03
C ASP A 81 -17.93 11.31 -0.94
N LYS A 82 -16.79 10.82 -0.43
CA LYS A 82 -15.85 10.03 -1.24
C LYS A 82 -16.20 8.56 -1.17
N VAL A 83 -17.07 8.12 -2.08
CA VAL A 83 -17.29 6.70 -2.34
C VAL A 83 -16.07 6.17 -3.10
N GLY A 84 -15.31 5.29 -2.46
CA GLY A 84 -14.24 4.52 -3.09
C GLY A 84 -14.48 3.03 -2.93
N ASP A 85 -13.52 2.21 -3.35
CA ASP A 85 -13.48 0.78 -3.02
C ASP A 85 -12.11 0.42 -2.45
N ALA A 86 -12.09 -0.58 -1.56
CA ALA A 86 -10.89 -0.98 -0.84
C ALA A 86 -9.79 -1.53 -1.75
N TRP A 87 -10.18 -2.15 -2.86
CA TRP A 87 -9.21 -2.71 -3.80
C TRP A 87 -8.42 -1.61 -4.52
N ASN A 88 -9.12 -0.62 -5.08
CA ASN A 88 -8.46 0.51 -5.74
C ASN A 88 -7.64 1.34 -4.75
N ALA A 89 -8.06 1.45 -3.49
CA ALA A 89 -7.25 2.08 -2.45
C ALA A 89 -5.96 1.30 -2.16
N ALA A 90 -6.03 -0.03 -2.10
CA ALA A 90 -4.87 -0.90 -1.92
C ALA A 90 -3.90 -0.81 -3.12
N GLU A 91 -4.41 -0.84 -4.35
CA GLU A 91 -3.60 -0.69 -5.57
C GLU A 91 -2.90 0.68 -5.62
N LYS A 92 -3.59 1.76 -5.23
CA LYS A 92 -2.96 3.09 -5.10
C LYS A 92 -1.87 3.10 -4.04
N LEU A 93 -2.07 2.43 -2.91
CA LEU A 93 -1.05 2.31 -1.88
C LEU A 93 0.18 1.56 -2.43
N ARG A 94 -0.02 0.46 -3.17
CA ARG A 94 1.06 -0.26 -3.84
C ARG A 94 1.84 0.65 -4.80
N ASP A 95 1.14 1.40 -5.65
CA ASP A 95 1.76 2.36 -6.57
C ASP A 95 2.61 3.41 -5.83
N VAL A 96 2.12 3.94 -4.70
CA VAL A 96 2.85 4.90 -3.88
C VAL A 96 4.08 4.27 -3.22
N VAL A 97 3.98 3.02 -2.78
CA VAL A 97 5.13 2.26 -2.26
C VAL A 97 6.18 2.04 -3.35
N ASN A 98 5.78 1.62 -4.55
CA ASN A 98 6.69 1.45 -5.70
C ASN A 98 7.40 2.76 -6.03
N TRP A 99 6.65 3.86 -6.13
CA TRP A 99 7.22 5.18 -6.37
C TRP A 99 8.20 5.59 -5.26
N SER A 100 7.83 5.37 -4.00
CA SER A 100 8.71 5.69 -2.87
C SER A 100 10.01 4.88 -2.96
N ILE A 101 9.93 3.59 -3.24
CA ILE A 101 11.14 2.76 -3.40
C ILE A 101 12.01 3.29 -4.54
N ASP A 102 11.44 3.67 -5.68
CA ASP A 102 12.21 4.25 -6.79
C ASP A 102 12.91 5.56 -6.40
N GLU A 103 12.21 6.49 -5.74
CA GLU A 103 12.80 7.73 -5.22
C GLU A 103 13.90 7.43 -4.19
N GLY A 104 13.66 6.45 -3.31
CA GLY A 104 14.60 6.00 -2.29
C GLY A 104 15.87 5.41 -2.88
N VAL A 105 15.74 4.58 -3.91
CA VAL A 105 16.88 4.01 -4.64
C VAL A 105 17.73 5.13 -5.23
N GLN A 106 17.13 6.18 -5.79
CA GLN A 106 17.87 7.32 -6.31
C GLN A 106 18.51 8.15 -5.18
N SER A 107 17.72 8.56 -4.19
CA SER A 107 18.15 9.47 -3.13
C SER A 107 19.10 8.84 -2.12
N LEU A 108 18.82 7.63 -1.60
CA LEU A 108 19.65 6.96 -0.59
C LEU A 108 20.88 6.25 -1.17
N ARG A 109 20.89 5.88 -2.46
CA ARG A 109 22.11 5.36 -3.11
C ARG A 109 23.04 6.47 -3.58
N HIS A 110 22.52 7.63 -4.01
CA HIS A 110 23.35 8.74 -4.47
C HIS A 110 23.77 9.70 -3.34
N ALA A 111 22.93 9.93 -2.33
CA ALA A 111 23.31 10.73 -1.18
C ALA A 111 23.96 9.83 -0.12
N GLY A 112 25.29 9.78 -0.10
CA GLY A 112 26.09 9.10 0.94
C GLY A 112 25.99 9.70 2.35
N ARG A 113 24.80 10.18 2.75
CA ARG A 113 24.51 10.89 4.02
C ARG A 113 23.41 10.23 4.86
N SER A 114 22.79 9.15 4.41
CA SER A 114 21.84 8.38 5.21
C SER A 114 22.58 7.58 6.29
N MET A 115 22.04 7.56 7.50
CA MET A 115 22.60 6.73 8.58
C MET A 115 22.58 5.24 8.17
N PRO A 116 23.62 4.45 8.52
CA PRO A 116 23.71 3.05 8.13
C PRO A 116 22.46 2.23 8.49
N GLU A 117 21.83 2.52 9.62
CA GLU A 117 20.64 1.84 10.11
C GLU A 117 19.42 2.08 9.21
N VAL A 118 19.24 3.31 8.74
CA VAL A 118 18.15 3.68 7.81
C VAL A 118 18.36 3.01 6.46
N LYS A 119 19.61 2.97 5.99
CA LYS A 119 19.96 2.26 4.76
C LYS A 119 19.67 0.77 4.88
N TYR A 120 20.06 0.14 5.99
CA TYR A 120 19.81 -1.27 6.23
C TYR A 120 18.31 -1.60 6.23
N LYS A 121 17.48 -0.79 6.90
CA LYS A 121 16.01 -0.92 6.84
C LYS A 121 15.48 -0.82 5.41
N PHE A 122 15.98 0.14 4.65
CA PHE A 122 15.56 0.34 3.26
C PHE A 122 15.97 -0.84 2.36
N ASP A 123 17.18 -1.36 2.52
CA ASP A 123 17.65 -2.52 1.76
C ASP A 123 16.78 -3.77 2.06
N ILE A 124 16.39 -3.99 3.33
CA ILE A 124 15.43 -5.05 3.69
C ILE A 124 14.08 -4.86 2.99
N LEU A 125 13.56 -3.63 2.96
CA LEU A 125 12.30 -3.33 2.26
C LEU A 125 12.41 -3.67 0.77
N VAL A 126 13.49 -3.23 0.10
CA VAL A 126 13.75 -3.53 -1.31
C VAL A 126 13.82 -5.03 -1.56
N ASP A 127 14.53 -5.77 -0.70
CA ASP A 127 14.63 -7.23 -0.80
C ASP A 127 13.25 -7.89 -0.65
N ASN A 128 12.44 -7.47 0.33
CA ASN A 128 11.09 -7.99 0.54
C ASN A 128 10.17 -7.73 -0.66
N VAL A 129 10.21 -6.53 -1.24
CA VAL A 129 9.45 -6.21 -2.45
C VAL A 129 9.94 -7.04 -3.63
N THR A 130 11.26 -7.17 -3.80
CA THR A 130 11.87 -7.97 -4.86
C THR A 130 11.43 -9.43 -4.79
N LEU A 131 11.48 -10.04 -3.60
CA LEU A 131 11.02 -11.40 -3.38
C LEU A 131 9.51 -11.53 -3.68
N ALA A 132 8.70 -10.57 -3.25
CA ALA A 132 7.26 -10.59 -3.52
C ALA A 132 6.93 -10.47 -5.02
N ILE A 133 7.74 -9.73 -5.80
CA ILE A 133 7.65 -9.67 -7.26
C ILE A 133 7.98 -11.02 -7.88
N VAL A 134 9.09 -11.65 -7.46
CA VAL A 134 9.49 -12.98 -7.95
C VAL A 134 8.40 -14.02 -7.67
N ASP A 135 7.75 -13.93 -6.50
CA ASP A 135 6.65 -14.81 -6.12
C ASP A 135 5.31 -14.45 -6.80
N GLY A 136 5.24 -13.38 -7.60
CA GLY A 136 4.03 -12.91 -8.28
C GLY A 136 2.96 -12.33 -7.35
N THR A 137 3.31 -12.04 -6.10
CA THR A 137 2.41 -11.49 -5.08
C THR A 137 2.42 -9.96 -5.03
N TRP A 138 3.40 -9.35 -5.69
CA TRP A 138 3.55 -7.91 -5.85
C TRP A 138 3.78 -7.55 -7.32
N ASP A 139 3.18 -6.45 -7.76
CA ASP A 139 3.46 -5.85 -9.06
C ASP A 139 4.32 -4.60 -8.83
N GLY A 140 5.53 -4.61 -9.38
CA GLY A 140 6.49 -3.52 -9.25
C GLY A 140 6.18 -2.30 -10.12
N GLU A 141 5.20 -2.40 -11.02
CA GLU A 141 4.84 -1.28 -11.89
C GLU A 141 4.01 -0.23 -11.16
N ILE A 142 4.17 1.03 -11.56
CA ILE A 142 3.32 2.15 -11.15
C ILE A 142 2.28 2.36 -12.26
N SER A 143 0.99 2.37 -11.91
CA SER A 143 -0.05 2.57 -12.92
C SER A 143 0.10 3.92 -13.65
N LYS A 144 -0.28 3.98 -14.93
CA LYS A 144 -0.24 5.21 -15.75
C LYS A 144 -1.00 6.38 -15.12
N LEU A 145 -2.06 6.09 -14.38
CA LEU A 145 -2.84 7.12 -13.67
C LEU A 145 -2.04 7.70 -12.51
N SER A 146 -1.42 6.84 -11.70
CA SER A 146 -0.54 7.26 -10.60
C SER A 146 0.69 8.01 -11.13
N GLN A 147 1.31 7.54 -12.21
CA GLN A 147 2.43 8.23 -12.87
C GLN A 147 2.06 9.67 -13.28
N LYS A 148 0.91 9.88 -13.93
CA LYS A 148 0.44 11.22 -14.33
C LYS A 148 0.21 12.15 -13.13
N VAL A 149 -0.25 11.61 -12.01
CA VAL A 149 -0.44 12.40 -10.78
C VAL A 149 0.92 12.80 -10.21
N ILE A 150 1.86 11.86 -10.15
CA ILE A 150 3.23 12.10 -9.68
C ILE A 150 3.94 13.14 -10.55
N GLU A 151 3.86 13.03 -11.88
CA GLU A 151 4.43 14.00 -12.83
C GLU A 151 3.87 15.40 -12.63
N LYS A 152 2.56 15.54 -12.40
CA LYS A 152 1.94 16.85 -12.10
C LYS A 152 2.44 17.44 -10.80
N ILE A 153 2.60 16.63 -9.76
CA ILE A 153 3.12 17.09 -8.46
C ILE A 153 4.57 17.54 -8.60
N LYS A 154 5.40 16.79 -9.34
CA LYS A 154 6.79 17.17 -9.61
C LYS A 154 6.89 18.44 -10.45
N GLY A 155 6.11 18.55 -11.53
CA GLY A 155 6.11 19.73 -12.39
C GLY A 155 5.60 21.00 -11.71
N ALA A 156 4.65 20.91 -10.79
CA ALA A 156 4.18 22.05 -10.00
C ALA A 156 5.21 22.53 -8.96
N GLY A 157 6.16 21.69 -8.55
CA GLY A 157 7.26 22.07 -7.65
C GLY A 157 8.34 22.92 -8.32
N ASP A 158 8.54 22.76 -9.63
CA ASP A 158 9.57 23.48 -10.38
C ASP A 158 9.13 24.90 -10.81
N GLU A 159 7.83 25.16 -10.91
CA GLU A 159 7.29 26.49 -11.26
C GLU A 159 7.23 27.48 -10.08
N GLY A 160 7.55 27.03 -8.85
CA GLY A 160 7.55 27.86 -7.65
C GLY A 160 8.91 28.45 -7.25
N LEU A 161 9.96 28.26 -8.07
CA LEU A 161 11.35 28.65 -7.79
C LEU A 161 11.98 29.53 -8.87
N GLN A 162 11.18 30.26 -9.66
CA GLN A 162 11.66 31.34 -10.54
C GLN A 162 11.46 32.72 -9.92
#